data_AF-A0AA34Z151-F1
#
_entry.id   AF-A0AA34Z151-F1
#
_cell.length_a   1.000
_cell.length_b   1.000
_cell.length_c   1.000
_cell.angle_alpha   90.00
_cell.angle_beta   90.00
_cell.angle_gamma   90.00
#
_symmetry.space_group_name_H-M   'P 1'
#
loop_
_entity.id
_entity.type
_entity.pdbx_description
1 polymer ?
#
loop_
_entity_poly.entity_id
_entity_poly.type
_entity_poly.pdbx_seq_one_letter_code
_entity_poly.pdbx_strand_id
1 'polypeptide(L)'
;MPIGDDIDEHNTREWIVQNVLKPLRETDINEQIQRERLRKLQAEADLAEAEVRVKTGELMEASTVERELSQYFKAMRDYLRTLPNRVHHEIHEQADALAVKRILLQRIDEILNEIGTMTMEGTFTDEHIDSTEQVSTPSDPTN
;
A
#
# COMPACT_ATOMS: atom_id res chain seq x y z
N MET A 1 -62.04 4.25 24.43
CA MET A 1 -61.20 3.32 25.21
C MET A 1 -61.71 3.36 26.64
N PRO A 2 -61.98 2.21 27.29
CA PRO A 2 -62.64 2.19 28.59
C PRO A 2 -61.63 2.66 29.63
N ILE A 3 -61.91 3.82 30.22
CA ILE A 3 -61.31 4.28 31.47
C ILE A 3 -61.97 3.40 32.53
N GLY A 4 -61.25 2.39 33.02
CA GLY A 4 -61.66 1.63 34.19
C GLY A 4 -61.29 2.43 35.43
N ASP A 5 -62.29 2.74 36.25
CA ASP A 5 -62.24 3.58 37.46
C ASP A 5 -61.28 3.09 38.60
N ASP A 6 -60.43 2.09 38.34
CA ASP A 6 -59.57 1.44 39.35
C ASP A 6 -58.07 1.42 39.02
N ILE A 7 -57.63 2.17 38.00
CA ILE A 7 -56.19 2.30 37.71
C ILE A 7 -55.73 3.68 38.18
N ASP A 8 -54.93 3.69 39.24
CA ASP A 8 -54.30 4.88 39.81
C ASP A 8 -53.64 5.72 38.70
N GLU A 9 -54.03 6.99 38.63
CA GLU A 9 -53.57 7.95 37.62
C GLU A 9 -52.04 8.11 37.66
N HIS A 10 -51.44 7.91 38.85
CA HIS A 10 -49.99 7.82 39.03
C HIS A 10 -49.37 6.66 38.24
N ASN A 11 -49.99 5.48 38.30
CA ASN A 11 -49.53 4.25 37.66
C ASN A 11 -49.62 4.36 36.12
N THR A 12 -50.68 5.00 35.63
CA THR A 12 -50.83 5.31 34.20
C THR A 12 -49.75 6.28 33.72
N ARG A 13 -49.42 7.32 34.50
CA ARG A 13 -48.37 8.29 34.16
C ARG A 13 -46.99 7.65 34.18
N GLU A 14 -46.68 6.81 35.15
CA GLU A 14 -45.41 6.07 35.19
C GLU A 14 -45.27 5.15 33.97
N TRP A 15 -46.33 4.43 33.60
CA TRP A 15 -46.31 3.58 32.41
C TRP A 15 -46.02 4.38 31.14
N ILE A 16 -46.67 5.54 30.96
CA ILE A 16 -46.44 6.43 29.80
C ILE A 16 -45.00 6.97 29.79
N VAL A 17 -44.46 7.37 30.94
CA VAL A 17 -43.08 7.87 31.04
C VAL A 17 -42.09 6.78 30.65
N GLN A 18 -42.28 5.54 31.13
CA GLN A 18 -41.36 4.43 30.90
C GLN A 18 -41.47 3.84 29.49
N ASN A 19 -42.67 3.73 28.93
CA ASN A 19 -42.91 3.00 27.68
C ASN A 19 -43.06 3.91 26.45
N VAL A 20 -43.29 5.22 26.64
CA VAL A 20 -43.47 6.16 25.52
C VAL A 20 -42.40 7.25 25.54
N LEU A 21 -42.23 7.97 26.66
CA LEU A 21 -41.33 9.13 26.70
C LEU A 21 -39.84 8.75 26.78
N LYS A 22 -39.46 7.79 27.62
CA LYS A 22 -38.07 7.33 27.72
C LYS A 22 -37.55 6.69 26.42
N PRO A 23 -38.29 5.78 25.76
CA PRO A 23 -37.82 5.19 24.51
C PRO A 23 -37.62 6.25 23.42
N LEU A 24 -38.50 7.23 23.29
CA LEU A 24 -38.34 8.31 22.31
C LEU A 24 -37.08 9.16 22.55
N ARG A 25 -36.75 9.42 23.82
CA ARG A 25 -35.53 10.17 24.20
C ARG A 25 -34.26 9.32 24.09
N GLU A 26 -34.34 8.04 24.44
CA GLU A 26 -33.22 7.10 24.45
C GLU A 26 -32.95 6.48 23.08
N THR A 27 -33.92 6.48 22.16
CA THR A 27 -33.75 6.00 20.78
C THR A 27 -32.73 6.85 20.05
N ASP A 28 -32.75 8.17 20.18
CA ASP A 28 -31.76 9.06 19.55
C ASP A 28 -30.35 8.80 20.11
N ILE A 29 -30.23 8.61 21.43
CA ILE A 29 -28.94 8.29 22.09
C ILE A 29 -28.44 6.91 21.66
N ASN A 30 -29.32 5.91 21.64
CA ASN A 30 -28.98 4.55 21.19
C ASN A 30 -28.59 4.54 19.72
N GLU A 31 -29.30 5.25 18.84
CA GLU A 31 -28.94 5.39 17.43
C GLU A 31 -27.58 6.06 17.25
N GLN A 32 -27.27 7.11 18.02
CA GLN A 32 -25.95 7.74 17.99
C GLN A 32 -24.85 6.77 18.45
N ILE A 33 -25.08 6.01 19.51
CA ILE A 33 -24.14 4.97 19.97
C ILE A 33 -23.95 3.89 18.90
N GLN A 34 -25.02 3.47 18.22
CA GLN A 34 -24.93 2.48 17.14
C GLN A 34 -24.17 3.04 15.93
N ARG A 35 -24.39 4.30 15.55
CA ARG A 35 -23.61 4.95 14.47
C ARG A 35 -22.13 5.05 14.80
N GLU A 36 -21.78 5.48 16.01
CA GLU A 36 -20.38 5.57 16.43
C GLU A 36 -19.72 4.17 16.54
N ARG A 37 -20.47 3.16 17.01
CA ARG A 37 -20.00 1.77 16.98
C ARG A 37 -19.79 1.25 15.57
N LEU A 38 -20.72 1.50 14.66
CA LEU A 38 -20.56 1.13 13.24
C LEU A 38 -19.36 1.81 12.62
N ARG A 39 -19.13 3.10 12.92
CA ARG A 39 -17.96 3.84 12.46
C ARG A 39 -16.65 3.25 13.00
N LYS A 40 -16.63 2.85 14.27
CA LYS A 40 -15.48 2.16 14.88
C LYS A 40 -15.22 0.80 14.24
N LEU A 41 -16.26 0.01 14.02
CA LEU A 41 -16.17 -1.32 13.42
C LEU A 41 -15.71 -1.23 11.95
N GLN A 42 -16.21 -0.23 11.21
CA GLN A 42 -15.74 0.07 9.87
C GLN A 42 -14.25 0.43 9.86
N ALA A 43 -13.80 1.32 10.76
CA ALA A 43 -12.39 1.68 10.85
C ALA A 43 -11.50 0.49 11.25
N GLU A 44 -11.97 -0.41 12.12
CA GLU A 44 -11.27 -1.65 12.47
C GLU A 44 -11.18 -2.63 11.29
N ALA A 45 -12.24 -2.74 10.48
CA ALA A 45 -12.24 -3.55 9.27
C ALA A 45 -11.28 -2.99 8.21
N ASP A 46 -11.33 -1.67 7.99
CA ASP A 46 -10.43 -0.98 7.04
C ASP A 46 -8.96 -1.13 7.45
N LEU A 47 -8.67 -1.09 8.77
CA LEU A 47 -7.33 -1.32 9.31
C LEU A 47 -6.89 -2.77 9.08
N ALA A 48 -7.76 -3.75 9.36
CA ALA A 48 -7.46 -5.15 9.12
C ALA A 48 -7.21 -5.43 7.63
N GLU A 49 -7.96 -4.80 6.72
CA GLU A 49 -7.74 -4.91 5.29
C GLU A 49 -6.39 -4.29 4.88
N ALA A 50 -6.05 -3.11 5.40
CA ALA A 50 -4.75 -2.49 5.16
C ALA A 50 -3.59 -3.36 5.66
N GLU A 51 -3.70 -3.98 6.83
CA GLU A 51 -2.69 -4.91 7.34
C GLU A 51 -2.53 -6.15 6.47
N VAL A 52 -3.64 -6.70 5.93
CA VAL A 52 -3.58 -7.81 4.98
C VAL A 52 -2.84 -7.38 3.72
N ARG A 53 -3.16 -6.19 3.17
CA ARG A 53 -2.48 -5.64 1.97
C ARG A 53 -0.99 -5.35 2.18
N VAL A 54 -0.59 -4.97 3.38
CA VAL A 54 0.84 -4.86 3.75
C VAL A 54 1.51 -6.22 3.75
N LYS A 55 0.85 -7.25 4.31
CA LYS A 55 1.37 -8.62 4.39
C LYS A 55 1.43 -9.32 3.04
N THR A 56 0.52 -9.01 2.11
CA THR A 56 0.52 -9.53 0.74
C THR A 56 1.50 -8.80 -0.17
N GLY A 57 2.17 -7.75 0.30
CA GLY A 57 3.16 -6.98 -0.47
C GLY A 57 2.56 -5.93 -1.41
N GLU A 58 1.24 -5.75 -1.43
CA GLU A 58 0.55 -4.74 -2.25
C GLU A 58 0.72 -3.32 -1.68
N LEU A 59 0.92 -3.19 -0.37
CA LEU A 59 1.10 -1.91 0.32
C LEU A 59 2.48 -1.85 0.99
N MET A 60 3.39 -1.07 0.43
CA MET A 60 4.70 -0.80 1.07
C MET A 60 4.69 0.53 1.80
N GLU A 61 5.37 0.57 2.94
CA GLU A 61 5.56 1.82 3.68
C GLU A 61 6.47 2.77 2.89
N ALA A 62 6.04 4.02 2.72
CA ALA A 62 6.80 5.02 1.98
C ALA A 62 8.21 5.24 2.56
N SER A 63 8.37 5.10 3.88
CA SER A 63 9.67 5.20 4.57
C SER A 63 10.65 4.10 4.14
N THR A 64 10.13 2.91 3.82
CA THR A 64 10.95 1.79 3.34
C THR A 64 11.45 2.08 1.93
N VAL A 65 10.56 2.54 1.04
CA VAL A 65 10.94 2.95 -0.32
C VAL A 65 11.96 4.08 -0.30
N GLU A 66 11.74 5.10 0.54
CA GLU A 66 12.66 6.22 0.70
C GLU A 66 14.04 5.76 1.16
N ARG A 67 14.10 4.82 2.12
CA ARG A 67 15.35 4.26 2.62
C ARG A 67 16.12 3.52 1.53
N GLU A 68 15.45 2.63 0.79
CA GLU A 68 16.11 1.86 -0.27
C GLU A 68 16.59 2.77 -1.41
N LEU A 69 15.77 3.73 -1.85
CA LEU A 69 16.18 4.72 -2.85
C LEU A 69 17.35 5.58 -2.36
N SER A 70 17.33 6.01 -1.09
CA SER A 70 18.42 6.80 -0.51
C SER A 70 19.73 6.01 -0.46
N GLN A 71 19.66 4.72 -0.13
CA GLN A 71 20.83 3.84 -0.17
C GLN A 71 21.35 3.66 -1.60
N TYR A 72 20.45 3.47 -2.57
CA TYR A 72 20.80 3.37 -3.98
C TYR A 72 21.52 4.62 -4.51
N PHE A 73 20.96 5.81 -4.28
CA PHE A 73 21.58 7.07 -4.70
C PHE A 73 22.90 7.34 -3.97
N LYS A 74 23.00 6.93 -2.70
CA LYS A 74 24.26 7.01 -1.95
C LYS A 74 25.33 6.14 -2.58
N ALA A 75 25.02 4.89 -2.90
CA ALA A 75 25.95 3.98 -3.57
C ALA A 75 26.41 4.55 -4.91
N MET A 76 25.47 4.97 -5.77
CA MET A 76 25.77 5.59 -7.07
C MET A 76 26.70 6.80 -6.94
N ARG A 77 26.43 7.69 -5.99
CA ARG A 77 27.26 8.86 -5.73
C ARG A 77 28.67 8.50 -5.27
N ASP A 78 28.79 7.56 -4.34
CA ASP A 78 30.07 7.14 -3.78
C ASP A 78 30.93 6.45 -4.87
N TYR A 79 30.30 5.70 -5.79
CA TYR A 79 30.95 5.14 -6.97
C TYR A 79 31.42 6.20 -7.96
N LEU A 80 30.58 7.16 -8.34
CA LEU A 80 31.00 8.25 -9.23
C LEU A 80 32.20 9.02 -8.67
N ARG A 81 32.27 9.19 -7.35
CA ARG A 81 33.37 9.88 -6.69
C ARG A 81 34.66 9.06 -6.66
N THR A 82 34.56 7.74 -6.64
CA THR A 82 35.73 6.84 -6.63
C THR A 82 36.18 6.41 -8.03
N LEU A 83 35.34 6.63 -9.05
CA LEU A 83 35.64 6.33 -10.46
C LEU A 83 37.00 6.91 -10.90
N PRO A 84 37.32 8.21 -10.71
CA PRO A 84 38.59 8.75 -11.18
C PRO A 84 39.80 8.02 -10.59
N ASN A 85 39.75 7.69 -9.30
CA ASN A 85 40.83 6.94 -8.64
C ASN A 85 40.96 5.51 -9.16
N ARG A 86 39.90 4.91 -9.71
CA ARG A 86 39.95 3.55 -10.26
C ARG A 86 40.51 3.51 -11.67
N VAL A 87 40.12 4.45 -12.53
CA VAL A 87 40.52 4.47 -13.95
C VAL A 87 41.72 5.38 -14.26
N HIS A 88 42.27 6.12 -13.29
CA HIS A 88 43.36 7.05 -13.56
C HIS A 88 44.58 6.41 -14.24
N HIS A 89 44.98 5.20 -13.85
CA HIS A 89 46.09 4.49 -14.49
C HIS A 89 45.76 4.08 -15.93
N GLU A 90 44.58 3.47 -16.15
CA GLU A 90 44.12 3.05 -17.48
C GLU A 90 44.00 4.23 -18.45
N ILE A 91 43.53 5.39 -17.95
CA ILE A 91 43.41 6.62 -18.74
C ILE A 91 44.77 7.23 -19.04
N HIS A 92 45.70 7.22 -18.07
CA HIS A 92 47.03 7.79 -18.22
C HIS A 92 47.89 7.04 -19.26
N GLU A 93 47.62 5.76 -19.47
CA GLU A 93 48.31 4.94 -20.48
C GLU A 93 47.79 5.19 -21.91
N GLN A 94 46.65 5.86 -22.08
CA GLN A 94 46.09 6.14 -23.40
C GLN A 94 46.67 7.43 -24.00
N ALA A 95 47.08 7.34 -25.26
CA ALA A 95 47.55 8.50 -26.02
C ALA A 95 46.41 9.27 -26.75
N ASP A 96 45.23 8.66 -26.90
CA ASP A 96 44.11 9.22 -27.68
C ASP A 96 42.89 9.52 -26.78
N ALA A 97 42.34 10.74 -26.94
CA ALA A 97 41.17 11.19 -26.21
C ALA A 97 39.91 10.34 -26.51
N LEU A 98 39.82 9.75 -27.71
CA LEU A 98 38.71 8.86 -28.05
C LEU A 98 38.76 7.56 -27.24
N ALA A 99 39.96 7.01 -27.04
CA ALA A 99 40.19 5.82 -26.23
C ALA A 99 39.85 6.07 -24.76
N VAL A 100 40.26 7.22 -24.21
CA VAL A 100 39.90 7.66 -22.85
C VAL A 100 38.38 7.73 -22.66
N LYS A 101 37.66 8.35 -23.59
CA LYS A 101 36.19 8.44 -23.55
C LYS A 101 35.54 7.06 -23.52
N ARG A 102 36.04 6.12 -24.34
CA ARG A 102 35.50 4.77 -24.43
C ARG A 102 35.70 3.97 -23.14
N ILE A 103 36.89 4.06 -22.54
CA ILE A 103 37.19 3.42 -21.25
C ILE A 103 36.30 3.99 -20.14
N LEU A 104 36.15 5.31 -20.08
CA LEU A 104 35.28 5.96 -19.10
C LEU A 104 33.82 5.51 -19.22
N LEU A 105 33.27 5.50 -20.44
CA LEU A 105 31.90 5.06 -20.68
C LEU A 105 31.71 3.60 -20.30
N GLN A 106 32.61 2.72 -20.75
CA GLN A 106 32.56 1.30 -20.41
C GLN A 106 32.59 1.09 -18.89
N ARG A 107 33.46 1.82 -18.18
CA ARG A 107 33.57 1.67 -16.72
C ARG A 107 32.35 2.19 -15.98
N ILE A 108 31.74 3.27 -16.48
CA ILE A 108 30.47 3.78 -15.95
C ILE A 108 29.36 2.74 -16.17
N ASP A 109 29.26 2.16 -17.36
CA ASP A 109 28.23 1.17 -17.69
C ASP A 109 28.38 -0.13 -16.87
N GLU A 110 29.61 -0.63 -16.68
CA GLU A 110 29.89 -1.77 -15.82
C GLU A 110 29.43 -1.54 -14.38
N ILE A 111 29.73 -0.36 -13.82
CA ILE A 111 29.37 -0.01 -12.45
C ILE A 111 27.86 0.22 -12.30
N LEU A 112 27.22 0.88 -13.27
CA LEU A 112 25.77 1.08 -13.25
C LEU A 112 25.03 -0.27 -13.33
N ASN A 113 25.54 -1.21 -14.13
CA ASN A 113 25.02 -2.58 -14.14
C ASN A 113 25.28 -3.28 -12.81
N GLU A 114 26.46 -3.18 -12.22
CA GLU A 114 26.78 -3.79 -10.92
C GLU A 114 25.81 -3.29 -9.84
N ILE A 115 25.64 -1.97 -9.71
CA ILE A 115 24.70 -1.35 -8.75
C ILE A 115 23.26 -1.80 -9.02
N GLY A 116 22.84 -1.86 -10.28
CA GLY A 116 21.50 -2.32 -10.67
C GLY A 116 21.25 -3.81 -10.39
N THR A 117 22.22 -4.67 -10.69
CA THR A 117 22.12 -6.13 -10.43
C THR A 117 22.14 -6.46 -8.95
N MET A 118 22.96 -5.75 -8.16
CA MET A 118 23.04 -5.92 -6.71
C MET A 118 21.74 -5.56 -5.99
N THR A 119 20.92 -4.66 -6.57
CA THR A 119 19.56 -4.39 -6.08
C THR A 119 18.50 -5.39 -6.53
N MET A 120 18.72 -6.07 -7.67
CA MET A 120 17.75 -7.00 -8.25
C MET A 120 17.81 -8.39 -7.60
N GLU A 121 18.97 -8.79 -7.09
CA GLU A 121 19.17 -10.04 -6.34
C GLU A 121 18.51 -10.01 -4.93
N GLY A 122 17.87 -8.88 -4.57
CA GLY A 122 17.27 -8.64 -3.26
C GLY A 122 15.83 -9.14 -3.05
N THR A 123 14.87 -8.94 -3.95
CA THR A 123 13.44 -9.17 -3.60
C THR A 123 12.45 -9.39 -4.76
N PHE A 124 12.86 -9.89 -5.92
CA PHE A 124 11.89 -10.24 -6.97
C PHE A 124 12.06 -11.67 -7.45
N THR A 125 11.61 -12.62 -6.63
CA THR A 125 11.12 -13.90 -7.16
C THR A 125 9.75 -13.60 -7.78
N ASP A 126 9.74 -13.32 -9.07
CA ASP A 126 8.52 -13.29 -9.89
C ASP A 126 7.96 -14.72 -10.01
N GLU A 127 7.40 -15.22 -8.91
CA GLU A 127 6.58 -16.42 -8.88
C GLU A 127 5.10 -16.03 -8.96
N HIS A 128 4.66 -15.39 -10.05
CA HIS A 128 3.30 -15.56 -10.57
C HIS A 128 3.10 -14.75 -11.87
N ILE A 129 3.41 -15.37 -13.00
CA ILE A 129 2.69 -15.10 -14.24
C ILE A 129 2.20 -16.44 -14.79
N ASP A 130 1.23 -17.03 -14.10
CA ASP A 130 0.30 -17.97 -14.72
C ASP A 130 -1.08 -17.34 -14.70
N SER A 131 -1.56 -16.93 -15.89
CA SER A 131 -2.95 -17.09 -16.29
C SER A 131 -3.17 -16.63 -17.74
N THR A 132 -3.31 -17.65 -18.59
CA THR A 132 -4.40 -17.80 -19.56
C THR A 132 -4.55 -16.80 -20.70
N GLU A 133 -3.95 -17.12 -21.85
CA GLU A 133 -4.60 -16.84 -23.13
C GLU A 133 -5.61 -17.96 -23.43
N GLN A 134 -6.86 -17.79 -23.02
CA GLN A 134 -7.98 -18.44 -23.69
C GLN A 134 -8.26 -17.67 -24.98
N VAL A 135 -7.75 -18.20 -26.10
CA VAL A 135 -8.19 -17.76 -27.43
C VAL A 135 -9.60 -18.28 -27.67
N SER A 136 -10.57 -17.46 -27.34
CA SER A 136 -11.97 -17.61 -27.73
C SER A 136 -12.07 -17.55 -29.25
N THR A 137 -12.42 -18.67 -29.88
CA THR A 137 -12.84 -18.74 -31.29
C THR A 137 -14.07 -17.87 -31.54
N PRO A 138 -14.13 -17.10 -32.62
CA PRO A 138 -15.39 -16.85 -33.32
C PRO A 138 -15.50 -17.87 -34.45
N SER A 139 -16.40 -18.84 -34.27
CA SER A 139 -16.98 -19.61 -35.37
C SER A 139 -17.75 -18.66 -36.27
N ASP A 140 -17.43 -18.65 -37.57
CA ASP A 140 -18.33 -18.08 -38.59
C ASP A 140 -18.59 -19.11 -39.71
N PRO A 141 -19.80 -19.11 -40.30
CA PRO A 141 -20.39 -20.27 -40.95
C PRO A 141 -20.19 -20.28 -42.47
N THR A 142 -20.46 -21.44 -43.05
CA THR A 142 -20.83 -21.69 -44.47
C THR A 142 -19.66 -21.86 -45.47
N ASN A 143 -19.30 -23.11 -45.76
CA ASN A 143 -19.50 -23.74 -47.08
C ASN A 143 -19.32 -25.26 -46.97
#